data_AF-A0A1Y2IXP7-F1
#
_entry.id   AF-A0A1Y2IXP7-F1
#
_cell.length_a   1.000
_cell.length_b   1.000
_cell.length_c   1.000
_cell.angle_alpha   90.00
_cell.angle_beta   90.00
_cell.angle_gamma   90.00
#
_symmetry.space_group_name_H-M   'P 1'
#
loop_
_entity.id
_entity.type
_entity.pdbx_description
1 polymer ?
#
loop_
_entity_poly.entity_id
_entity_poly.type
_entity_poly.pdbx_seq_one_letter_code
_entity_poly.pdbx_strand_id
1 'polypeptide(L)'
;MPLPMVVDGELGMPLDLSQWDCLWEENGDDSELNPDPSRAPKLDPKDQFLLGDPASTPAPFLGASTPGTSTPLASMPHVAWLRKTEYLSREGTSRASLSQDLKQSQDNTIDISRDAQLRDIEASFAAVEDSDLASLRHPTKPELTAVEAFEVFPDSEIWANAYDLFRFSERPGDRPPDVEDPRLDCAVLRPMEADGEHFLAYYLTKEDEDAIEFKRNRLARSPDDPPEEEPTHFHFVRDYETVKIEQEVPNEFLLVLDDGTAYGGDDDEKQPTRPKGAYYKNIERKMLLKKKRVNTYESYGDKWDIIRLTHTPMSAEEMQEREDALAEVADPQYPLARADADADAEGEVDDAAPGVNGHEGHGVGDVNGARHEIVDAVDVFGEE
;
A
#
# COMPACT_ATOMS: atom_id res chain seq x y z
N MET A 1 51.83 33.39 7.96
CA MET A 1 51.97 33.88 9.35
C MET A 1 51.03 35.06 9.52
N PRO A 2 50.24 35.15 10.60
CA PRO A 2 49.42 36.34 10.85
C PRO A 2 50.33 37.56 11.05
N LEU A 3 49.96 38.67 10.45
CA LEU A 3 50.69 39.93 10.58
C LEU A 3 50.27 40.62 11.89
N PRO A 4 51.21 41.15 12.68
CA PRO A 4 50.85 41.91 13.88
C PRO A 4 50.15 43.21 13.47
N MET A 5 48.94 43.44 14.00
CA MET A 5 48.23 44.73 13.90
C MET A 5 48.68 45.67 15.03
N VAL A 6 49.97 46.02 15.05
CA VAL A 6 50.50 47.06 15.96
C VAL A 6 50.89 48.24 15.08
N VAL A 7 50.08 49.30 15.16
CA VAL A 7 50.27 50.52 14.33
C VAL A 7 51.28 51.46 14.99
N ASP A 8 51.11 51.74 16.28
CA ASP A 8 51.97 52.57 17.12
C ASP A 8 51.86 52.17 18.61
N GLY A 9 52.48 52.95 19.49
CA GLY A 9 52.43 52.72 20.95
C GLY A 9 51.06 52.94 21.60
N GLU A 10 50.11 53.53 20.88
CA GLU A 10 48.74 53.84 21.33
C GLU A 10 47.68 53.05 20.54
N LEU A 11 48.10 52.01 19.81
CA LEU A 11 47.25 51.12 19.02
C LEU A 11 46.33 51.85 18.02
N GLY A 12 46.79 53.00 17.49
CA GLY A 12 46.05 53.81 16.53
C GLY A 12 44.93 54.66 17.14
N MET A 13 44.87 54.81 18.47
CA MET A 13 43.95 55.72 19.17
C MET A 13 44.73 56.70 20.05
N PRO A 14 45.13 57.87 19.52
CA PRO A 14 45.97 58.79 20.27
C PRO A 14 45.23 59.46 21.43
N LEU A 15 45.86 59.46 22.61
CA LEU A 15 45.29 60.05 23.83
C LEU A 15 45.76 61.51 23.99
N ASP A 16 45.11 62.42 23.25
CA ASP A 16 45.48 63.84 23.24
C ASP A 16 44.58 64.69 24.15
N LEU A 17 45.03 64.91 25.40
CA LEU A 17 44.32 65.69 26.41
C LEU A 17 44.19 67.19 26.09
N SER A 18 44.89 67.70 25.07
CA SER A 18 44.84 69.12 24.71
C SER A 18 43.54 69.54 24.03
N GLN A 19 42.72 68.58 23.59
CA GLN A 19 41.48 68.82 22.85
C GLN A 19 40.28 69.16 23.74
N TRP A 20 40.41 69.00 25.06
CA TRP A 20 39.32 69.24 26.01
C TRP A 20 39.59 70.52 26.82
N ASP A 21 38.91 71.61 26.46
CA ASP A 21 39.05 72.93 27.08
C ASP A 21 38.78 72.89 28.60
N CYS A 22 37.93 71.96 29.06
CA CYS A 22 37.58 71.77 30.47
C CYS A 22 38.74 71.34 31.38
N LEU A 23 39.83 70.81 30.82
CA LEU A 23 41.03 70.47 31.59
C LEU A 23 41.97 71.66 31.79
N TRP A 24 41.77 72.74 31.03
CA TRP A 24 42.67 73.90 30.98
C TRP A 24 42.01 75.20 31.47
N GLU A 25 40.68 75.28 31.49
CA GLU A 25 39.91 76.42 32.01
C GLU A 25 39.27 76.15 33.38
N GLU A 26 39.28 77.14 34.28
CA GLU A 26 38.81 77.01 35.68
C GLU A 26 37.30 76.70 35.83
N ASN A 27 36.49 76.92 34.77
CA ASN A 27 35.05 76.67 34.75
C ASN A 27 34.58 75.96 33.46
N GLY A 28 35.44 75.16 32.82
CA GLY A 28 35.07 74.50 31.56
C GLY A 28 34.08 73.35 31.76
N ASP A 29 33.23 73.12 30.76
CA ASP A 29 32.20 72.09 30.75
C ASP A 29 32.81 70.70 30.56
N ASP A 30 32.73 69.83 31.58
CA ASP A 30 33.30 68.47 31.56
C ASP A 30 32.38 67.42 30.92
N SER A 31 31.20 67.83 30.43
CA SER A 31 30.19 66.95 29.84
C SER A 31 30.70 66.15 28.62
N GLU A 32 31.67 66.68 27.87
CA GLU A 32 32.25 65.99 26.70
C GLU A 32 33.23 64.87 27.09
N LEU A 33 33.92 65.00 28.23
CA LEU A 33 34.87 64.00 28.73
C LEU A 33 34.16 62.93 29.56
N ASN A 34 33.12 63.34 30.31
CA ASN A 34 32.36 62.49 31.22
C ASN A 34 30.88 62.43 30.79
N PRO A 35 30.51 61.57 29.83
CA PRO A 35 29.12 61.45 29.42
C PRO A 35 28.22 60.98 30.57
N ASP A 36 27.04 61.60 30.69
CA ASP A 36 26.07 61.29 31.76
C ASP A 36 25.55 59.85 31.66
N PRO A 37 25.78 59.00 32.68
CA PRO A 37 25.36 57.60 32.66
C PRO A 37 23.84 57.42 32.63
N SER A 38 23.08 58.44 33.04
CA SER A 38 21.61 58.40 33.02
C SER A 38 21.01 58.79 31.66
N ARG A 39 21.82 59.33 30.74
CA ARG A 39 21.39 59.84 29.44
C ARG A 39 22.24 59.29 28.28
N ALA A 40 22.36 57.96 28.23
CA ALA A 40 23.07 57.30 27.13
C ALA A 40 22.35 57.50 25.77
N PRO A 41 23.08 57.82 24.69
CA PRO A 41 22.50 57.91 23.35
C PRO A 41 22.03 56.53 22.86
N LYS A 42 21.10 56.52 21.90
CA LYS A 42 20.70 55.28 21.23
C LYS A 42 21.87 54.77 20.39
N LEU A 43 22.34 53.55 20.69
CA LEU A 43 23.41 52.87 19.95
C LEU A 43 22.95 52.51 18.53
N ASP A 44 23.84 52.65 17.56
CA ASP A 44 23.64 52.08 16.23
C ASP A 44 23.65 50.53 16.35
N PRO A 45 22.78 49.81 15.61
CA PRO A 45 22.80 48.35 15.59
C PRO A 45 24.18 47.73 15.30
N LYS A 46 25.05 48.39 14.52
CA LYS A 46 26.42 47.91 14.25
C LYS A 46 27.34 48.04 15.47
N ASP A 47 27.17 49.09 16.27
CA ASP A 47 27.96 49.30 17.48
C ASP A 47 27.46 48.42 18.63
N GLN A 48 26.16 48.12 18.65
CA GLN A 48 25.57 47.17 19.59
C GLN A 48 26.21 45.78 19.50
N PHE A 49 26.64 45.35 18.30
CA PHE A 49 27.37 44.10 18.11
C PHE A 49 28.74 44.10 18.78
N LEU A 50 29.44 45.24 18.82
CA LEU A 50 30.78 45.37 19.40
C LEU A 50 30.78 45.27 20.94
N LEU A 51 29.62 45.51 21.57
CA LEU A 51 29.42 45.36 23.01
C LEU A 51 29.12 43.92 23.45
N GLY A 52 28.95 42.99 22.51
CA GLY A 52 28.70 41.58 22.82
C GLY A 52 29.89 40.96 23.54
N ASP A 53 29.63 40.25 24.64
CA ASP A 53 30.67 39.50 25.33
C ASP A 53 31.23 38.42 24.38
N PRO A 54 32.55 38.36 24.12
CA PRO A 54 33.15 37.33 23.27
C PRO A 54 32.87 35.91 23.77
N ALA A 55 32.53 35.71 25.05
CA ALA A 55 32.11 34.42 25.59
C ALA A 55 30.66 34.05 25.20
N SER A 56 29.83 35.03 24.86
CA SER A 56 28.40 34.85 24.57
C SER A 56 28.06 34.77 23.08
N THR A 57 28.98 35.19 22.21
CA THR A 57 28.77 35.25 20.76
C THR A 57 29.41 34.03 20.09
N PRO A 58 28.64 33.16 19.41
CA PRO A 58 29.18 31.98 18.74
C PRO A 58 29.78 32.38 17.38
N ALA A 59 30.75 33.28 17.39
CA ALA A 59 31.61 33.55 16.24
C ALA A 59 32.91 32.75 16.42
N PRO A 60 33.50 32.20 15.34
CA PRO A 60 34.72 31.42 15.42
C PRO A 60 35.88 32.39 15.61
N PHE A 61 36.11 32.85 16.84
CA PHE A 61 37.34 33.57 17.15
C PHE A 61 38.49 32.57 17.20
N LEU A 62 39.37 32.64 16.19
CA LEU A 62 40.61 31.89 16.12
C LEU A 62 41.54 32.35 17.26
N GLY A 63 41.57 31.56 18.33
CA GLY A 63 42.71 31.53 19.25
C GLY A 63 42.46 32.10 20.64
N ALA A 64 41.73 31.35 21.48
CA ALA A 64 42.00 31.31 22.92
C ALA A 64 41.36 30.04 23.50
N SER A 65 42.21 29.09 23.89
CA SER A 65 41.81 27.87 24.60
C SER A 65 41.64 28.18 26.09
N THR A 66 40.40 28.21 26.58
CA THR A 66 40.08 28.06 28.00
C THR A 66 38.97 27.03 28.19
N PRO A 67 39.11 26.10 29.15
CA PRO A 67 38.19 24.98 29.33
C PRO A 67 37.07 25.40 30.29
N GLY A 68 35.84 25.44 29.81
CA GLY A 68 34.70 25.58 30.69
C GLY A 68 33.49 26.21 30.03
N THR A 69 32.43 25.40 29.96
CA THR A 69 31.03 25.84 29.97
C THR A 69 30.38 26.06 28.60
N SER A 70 29.30 25.27 28.43
CA SER A 70 28.17 25.40 27.50
C SER A 70 28.47 25.44 26.00
N THR A 71 28.22 24.28 25.37
CA THR A 71 27.87 24.14 23.95
C THR A 71 26.81 25.16 23.54
N PRO A 72 27.10 26.14 22.67
CA PRO A 72 26.05 26.82 21.95
C PRO A 72 25.54 25.88 20.87
N LEU A 73 24.21 25.80 20.74
CA LEU A 73 23.48 25.12 19.67
C LEU A 73 23.74 25.83 18.33
N ALA A 74 24.98 25.79 17.85
CA ALA A 74 25.22 25.95 16.42
C ALA A 74 24.56 24.75 15.75
N SER A 75 23.69 25.01 14.78
CA SER A 75 23.03 23.97 13.97
C SER A 75 24.10 23.02 13.44
N MET A 76 24.25 21.88 14.11
CA MET A 76 25.25 20.88 13.76
C MET A 76 25.01 20.51 12.28
N PRO A 77 26.02 20.63 11.40
CA PRO A 77 25.86 20.23 10.02
C PRO A 77 25.34 18.79 10.01
N HIS A 78 24.24 18.55 9.29
CA HIS A 78 23.65 17.22 9.20
C HIS A 78 24.61 16.32 8.41
N VAL A 79 25.48 15.66 9.14
CA VAL A 79 26.45 14.72 8.60
C VAL A 79 25.81 13.33 8.60
N ALA A 80 25.60 12.76 7.41
CA ALA A 80 24.81 11.52 7.25
C ALA A 80 25.35 10.30 8.01
N TRP A 81 26.64 10.29 8.39
CA TRP A 81 27.25 9.22 9.17
C TRP A 81 27.23 9.46 10.70
N LEU A 82 26.95 10.68 11.15
CA LEU A 82 26.90 11.02 12.57
C LEU A 82 25.45 10.95 13.05
N ARG A 83 25.06 9.80 13.60
CA ARG A 83 23.74 9.64 14.22
C ARG A 83 23.71 10.35 15.57
N LYS A 84 22.59 11.01 15.87
CA LYS A 84 22.31 11.55 17.20
C LYS A 84 22.31 10.40 18.21
N THR A 85 22.94 10.60 19.36
CA THR A 85 22.92 9.62 20.44
C THR A 85 21.51 9.52 21.00
N GLU A 86 20.88 8.35 20.86
CA GLU A 86 19.62 8.07 21.52
C GLU A 86 19.90 7.83 23.01
N TYR A 87 19.31 8.66 23.87
CA TYR A 87 19.31 8.40 25.30
C TYR A 87 18.32 7.29 25.58
N LEU A 88 18.76 6.26 26.32
CA LEU A 88 17.95 5.13 26.79
C LEU A 88 16.72 5.66 27.55
N SER A 89 15.66 5.95 26.81
CA SER A 89 14.37 6.32 27.34
C SER A 89 13.70 5.02 27.72
N ARG A 90 13.17 4.93 28.94
CA ARG A 90 12.57 3.71 29.48
C ARG A 90 11.37 3.18 28.67
N GLU A 91 10.90 3.97 27.71
CA GLU A 91 9.87 3.63 26.70
C GLU A 91 10.43 2.88 25.47
N GLY A 92 11.73 3.02 25.16
CA GLY A 92 12.36 2.59 23.90
C GLY A 92 12.59 1.08 23.74
N THR A 93 12.33 0.29 24.78
CA THR A 93 12.46 -1.18 24.74
C THR A 93 11.12 -1.91 24.93
N SER A 94 10.01 -1.19 24.96
CA SER A 94 8.69 -1.75 24.68
C SER A 94 8.41 -1.61 23.18
N ARG A 95 9.27 -2.19 22.34
CA ARG A 95 8.71 -2.87 21.17
C ARG A 95 7.85 -3.95 21.79
N ALA A 96 6.56 -3.65 21.89
CA ALA A 96 5.53 -4.64 22.01
C ALA A 96 5.89 -5.68 20.95
N SER A 97 6.48 -6.77 21.44
CA SER A 97 6.41 -8.04 20.75
C SER A 97 4.94 -8.13 20.36
N LEU A 98 4.64 -8.42 19.09
CA LEU A 98 3.29 -8.79 18.63
C LEU A 98 2.64 -9.92 19.48
N SER A 99 3.36 -10.43 20.47
CA SER A 99 2.96 -11.35 21.53
C SER A 99 2.34 -10.71 22.78
N GLN A 100 2.37 -9.38 22.98
CA GLN A 100 1.83 -8.75 24.21
C GLN A 100 0.51 -8.00 24.03
N ASP A 101 0.11 -7.61 22.83
CA ASP A 101 -1.24 -7.07 22.58
C ASP A 101 -2.34 -8.14 22.69
N LEU A 102 -1.99 -9.42 22.65
CA LEU A 102 -2.93 -10.50 22.94
C LEU A 102 -3.24 -10.69 24.43
N LYS A 103 -2.49 -10.04 25.35
CA LYS A 103 -2.64 -10.28 26.80
C LYS A 103 -3.43 -9.21 27.54
N GLN A 104 -4.06 -8.32 26.78
CA GLN A 104 -5.13 -7.45 27.25
C GLN A 104 -6.43 -7.72 26.47
N SER A 105 -6.61 -8.94 25.95
CA SER A 105 -7.97 -9.47 25.84
C SER A 105 -8.46 -9.58 27.27
N GLN A 106 -9.35 -8.67 27.68
CA GLN A 106 -10.17 -8.93 28.85
C GLN A 106 -10.72 -10.35 28.68
N ASP A 107 -10.53 -11.20 29.69
CA ASP A 107 -11.11 -12.54 29.79
C ASP A 107 -12.63 -12.42 30.01
N ASN A 108 -13.26 -11.62 29.15
CA ASN A 108 -14.70 -11.48 29.05
C ASN A 108 -15.15 -12.75 28.35
N THR A 109 -15.98 -13.53 29.01
CA THR A 109 -16.72 -14.61 28.36
C THR A 109 -17.52 -14.00 27.22
N ILE A 110 -17.02 -14.12 25.99
CA ILE A 110 -17.68 -13.61 24.79
C ILE A 110 -18.94 -14.44 24.63
N ASP A 111 -20.09 -13.77 24.66
CA ASP A 111 -21.37 -14.41 24.39
C ASP A 111 -21.44 -14.74 22.90
N ILE A 112 -21.28 -16.02 22.56
CA ILE A 112 -21.34 -16.52 21.18
C ILE A 112 -22.79 -16.85 20.75
N SER A 113 -23.81 -16.48 21.53
CA SER A 113 -25.20 -16.66 21.12
C SER A 113 -25.51 -15.87 19.84
N ARG A 114 -26.45 -16.40 19.03
CA ARG A 114 -26.89 -15.74 17.79
C ARG A 114 -27.33 -14.30 18.04
N ASP A 115 -28.12 -14.06 19.07
CA ASP A 115 -28.63 -12.72 19.39
C ASP A 115 -27.51 -11.74 19.81
N ALA A 116 -26.44 -12.23 20.43
CA ALA A 116 -25.27 -11.42 20.72
C ALA A 116 -24.48 -11.08 19.45
N GLN A 117 -24.28 -12.07 18.57
CA GLN A 117 -23.61 -11.84 17.28
C GLN A 117 -24.35 -10.82 16.42
N LEU A 118 -25.68 -10.93 16.28
CA LEU A 118 -26.48 -9.95 15.52
C LEU A 118 -26.33 -8.54 16.08
N ARG A 119 -26.43 -8.40 17.41
CA ARG A 119 -26.29 -7.11 18.09
C ARG A 119 -24.92 -6.49 17.86
N ASP A 120 -23.85 -7.29 17.95
CA ASP A 120 -22.48 -6.81 17.79
C ASP A 120 -22.20 -6.42 16.32
N ILE A 121 -22.75 -7.17 15.37
CA ILE A 121 -22.73 -6.84 13.94
C ILE A 121 -23.45 -5.50 13.70
N GLU A 122 -24.70 -5.36 14.13
CA GLU A 122 -25.48 -4.13 13.97
C GLU A 122 -24.82 -2.92 14.65
N ALA A 123 -24.24 -3.13 15.84
CA ALA A 123 -23.50 -2.10 16.56
C ALA A 123 -22.26 -1.63 15.79
N SER A 124 -21.58 -2.52 15.05
CA SER A 124 -20.43 -2.15 14.24
C SER A 124 -20.80 -1.22 13.08
N PHE A 125 -21.95 -1.44 12.44
CA PHE A 125 -22.47 -0.56 11.39
C PHE A 125 -22.95 0.79 11.96
N ALA A 126 -23.72 0.77 13.05
CA ALA A 126 -24.21 1.98 13.70
C ALA A 126 -23.06 2.89 14.19
N ALA A 127 -21.98 2.30 14.70
CA ALA A 127 -20.81 3.05 15.14
C ALA A 127 -20.13 3.84 13.99
N VAL A 128 -20.22 3.34 12.75
CA VAL A 128 -19.66 4.03 11.57
C VAL A 128 -20.58 5.18 11.13
N GLU A 129 -21.90 4.97 11.10
CA GLU A 129 -22.87 6.01 10.73
C GLU A 129 -22.82 7.24 11.66
N ASP A 130 -22.62 7.01 12.97
CA ASP A 130 -22.56 8.06 13.98
C ASP A 130 -21.19 8.78 14.05
N SER A 131 -20.18 8.30 13.33
CA SER A 131 -18.79 8.79 13.42
C SER A 131 -18.48 9.89 12.40
N ASP A 132 -18.24 11.11 12.88
CA ASP A 132 -17.73 12.21 12.04
C ASP A 132 -16.20 12.16 11.90
N LEU A 133 -15.67 12.43 10.71
CA LEU A 133 -14.24 12.43 10.38
C LEU A 133 -13.40 13.27 11.35
N ALA A 134 -13.93 14.43 11.76
CA ALA A 134 -13.26 15.35 12.67
C ALA A 134 -13.16 14.82 14.11
N SER A 135 -14.01 13.86 14.49
CA SER A 135 -14.06 13.28 15.83
C SER A 135 -13.11 12.09 16.00
N LEU A 136 -12.66 11.49 14.89
CA LEU A 136 -11.79 10.32 14.89
C LEU A 136 -10.39 10.66 15.42
N ARG A 137 -9.90 9.83 16.35
CA ARG A 137 -8.56 9.93 16.94
C ARG A 137 -7.82 8.61 16.77
N HIS A 138 -6.56 8.67 16.36
CA HIS A 138 -5.75 7.46 16.23
C HIS A 138 -5.48 6.83 17.61
N PRO A 139 -5.69 5.52 17.80
CA PRO A 139 -5.66 4.85 19.10
C PRO A 139 -4.32 5.00 19.85
N THR A 140 -3.20 4.94 19.13
CA THR A 140 -1.85 5.08 19.73
C THR A 140 -1.29 6.51 19.70
N LYS A 141 -1.83 7.39 18.84
CA LYS A 141 -1.23 8.70 18.52
C LYS A 141 -2.34 9.75 18.36
N PRO A 142 -2.88 10.26 19.47
CA PRO A 142 -4.07 11.11 19.46
C PRO A 142 -3.87 12.47 18.77
N GLU A 143 -2.64 12.82 18.40
CA GLU A 143 -2.30 14.04 17.63
C GLU A 143 -2.61 13.90 16.14
N LEU A 144 -2.84 12.69 15.64
CA LEU A 144 -3.18 12.45 14.23
C LEU A 144 -4.67 12.63 14.00
N THR A 145 -5.01 13.36 12.95
CA THR A 145 -6.37 13.60 12.47
C THR A 145 -6.63 12.83 11.18
N ALA A 146 -7.80 12.22 11.05
CA ALA A 146 -8.23 11.60 9.81
C ALA A 146 -8.42 12.66 8.72
N VAL A 147 -7.93 12.39 7.50
CA VAL A 147 -8.05 13.30 6.36
C VAL A 147 -9.23 12.89 5.47
N GLU A 148 -9.32 11.60 5.16
CA GLU A 148 -10.37 11.01 4.34
C GLU A 148 -10.75 9.64 4.89
N ALA A 149 -12.00 9.24 4.64
CA ALA A 149 -12.48 7.88 4.86
C ALA A 149 -13.02 7.33 3.53
N PHE A 150 -12.80 6.04 3.33
CA PHE A 150 -13.33 5.26 2.22
C PHE A 150 -14.15 4.12 2.80
N GLU A 151 -15.41 4.03 2.39
CA GLU A 151 -16.29 2.91 2.75
C GLU A 151 -15.85 1.66 1.98
N VAL A 152 -15.84 0.50 2.64
CA VAL A 152 -15.34 -0.74 2.04
C VAL A 152 -16.50 -1.53 1.44
N PHE A 153 -16.49 -1.73 0.12
CA PHE A 153 -17.56 -2.41 -0.62
C PHE A 153 -17.01 -3.58 -1.45
N PRO A 154 -17.77 -4.66 -1.68
CA PRO A 154 -17.41 -5.64 -2.69
C PRO A 154 -17.43 -5.00 -4.08
N ASP A 155 -16.42 -5.30 -4.91
CA ASP A 155 -16.32 -4.73 -6.27
C ASP A 155 -17.21 -5.50 -7.26
N SER A 156 -18.36 -4.93 -7.61
CA SER A 156 -19.32 -5.55 -8.52
C SER A 156 -18.84 -5.60 -9.98
N GLU A 157 -17.98 -4.68 -10.43
CA GLU A 157 -17.55 -4.60 -11.83
C GLU A 157 -16.62 -5.76 -12.21
N ILE A 158 -15.74 -6.12 -11.27
CA ILE A 158 -14.74 -7.17 -11.43
C ILE A 158 -15.11 -8.46 -10.70
N TRP A 159 -16.29 -8.54 -10.06
CA TRP A 159 -16.65 -9.70 -9.25
C TRP A 159 -16.68 -11.00 -10.05
N ALA A 160 -17.15 -10.94 -11.29
CA ALA A 160 -17.18 -12.09 -12.20
C ALA A 160 -15.79 -12.55 -12.65
N ASN A 161 -14.74 -11.74 -12.44
CA ASN A 161 -13.39 -12.09 -12.87
C ASN A 161 -12.64 -12.86 -11.77
N ALA A 162 -11.90 -13.88 -12.20
CA ALA A 162 -10.94 -14.60 -11.37
C ALA A 162 -9.59 -13.86 -11.33
N TYR A 163 -9.03 -13.71 -10.13
CA TYR A 163 -7.71 -13.07 -9.92
C TYR A 163 -6.75 -13.99 -9.17
N ASP A 164 -5.57 -14.17 -9.77
CA ASP A 164 -4.47 -14.96 -9.22
C ASP A 164 -3.28 -14.10 -8.85
N LEU A 165 -2.59 -14.47 -7.77
CA LEU A 165 -1.31 -13.87 -7.42
C LEU A 165 -0.14 -14.78 -7.76
N PHE A 166 0.58 -14.44 -8.83
CA PHE A 166 1.83 -15.09 -9.20
C PHE A 166 3.04 -14.38 -8.59
N ARG A 167 3.80 -15.08 -7.73
CA ARG A 167 5.08 -14.60 -7.19
C ARG A 167 6.24 -15.29 -7.87
N PHE A 168 7.05 -14.54 -8.60
CA PHE A 168 8.24 -15.07 -9.25
C PHE A 168 9.45 -15.00 -8.32
N SER A 169 10.18 -16.11 -8.21
CA SER A 169 11.42 -16.18 -7.42
C SER A 169 12.55 -15.33 -8.00
N GLU A 170 12.51 -15.09 -9.32
CA GLU A 170 13.44 -14.26 -10.08
C GLU A 170 12.63 -13.31 -10.96
N ARG A 171 13.22 -12.17 -11.39
CA ARG A 171 12.52 -11.24 -12.28
C ARG A 171 12.14 -11.97 -13.59
N PRO A 172 10.87 -11.94 -14.02
CA PRO A 172 10.44 -12.71 -15.19
C PRO A 172 10.90 -12.13 -16.54
N GLY A 173 11.29 -10.86 -16.59
CA GLY A 173 11.84 -10.22 -17.79
C GLY A 173 13.32 -10.54 -18.04
N ASP A 174 13.75 -10.33 -19.30
CA ASP A 174 15.16 -10.50 -19.72
C ASP A 174 16.02 -9.25 -19.48
N ARG A 175 15.38 -8.14 -19.13
CA ARG A 175 16.03 -6.85 -18.94
C ARG A 175 16.65 -6.73 -17.55
N PRO A 176 17.71 -5.92 -17.40
CA PRO A 176 18.27 -5.59 -16.10
C PRO A 176 17.20 -5.04 -15.13
N PRO A 177 17.37 -5.23 -13.81
CA PRO A 177 16.38 -4.84 -12.81
C PRO A 177 16.08 -3.33 -12.80
N ASP A 178 17.02 -2.51 -13.26
CA ASP A 178 16.90 -1.06 -13.26
C ASP A 178 16.09 -0.50 -14.43
N VAL A 179 15.80 -1.31 -15.45
CA VAL A 179 15.07 -0.89 -16.65
C VAL A 179 13.65 -1.41 -16.57
N GLU A 180 12.65 -0.54 -16.77
CA GLU A 180 11.26 -0.95 -16.86
C GLU A 180 11.01 -1.79 -18.11
N ASP A 181 10.16 -2.82 -17.98
CA ASP A 181 9.82 -3.72 -19.07
C ASP A 181 8.29 -3.74 -19.22
N PRO A 182 7.71 -2.94 -20.14
CA PRO A 182 6.25 -2.80 -20.28
C PRO A 182 5.58 -4.11 -20.69
N ARG A 183 6.35 -5.07 -21.22
CA ARG A 183 5.85 -6.38 -21.68
C ARG A 183 5.42 -7.28 -20.52
N LEU A 184 5.90 -7.01 -19.30
CA LEU A 184 5.58 -7.81 -18.12
C LEU A 184 4.12 -7.65 -17.66
N ASP A 185 3.52 -6.48 -17.91
CA ASP A 185 2.15 -6.17 -17.51
C ASP A 185 1.08 -6.97 -18.27
N CYS A 186 1.40 -7.36 -19.50
CA CYS A 186 0.49 -8.05 -20.41
C CYS A 186 0.95 -9.47 -20.75
N ALA A 187 1.83 -10.05 -19.95
CA ALA A 187 2.37 -11.39 -20.20
C ALA A 187 1.28 -12.46 -20.14
N VAL A 188 1.41 -13.49 -20.97
CA VAL A 188 0.47 -14.63 -21.00
C VAL A 188 1.11 -15.82 -20.30
N LEU A 189 0.36 -16.43 -19.39
CA LEU A 189 0.70 -17.68 -18.71
C LEU A 189 -0.26 -18.76 -19.19
N ARG A 190 0.29 -19.84 -19.75
CA ARG A 190 -0.48 -21.01 -20.17
C ARG A 190 -0.20 -22.19 -19.22
N PRO A 191 -1.22 -22.77 -18.57
CA PRO A 191 -1.03 -24.01 -17.82
C PRO A 191 -0.71 -25.16 -18.78
N MET A 192 0.31 -25.93 -18.42
CA MET A 192 0.79 -27.09 -19.16
C MET A 192 0.91 -28.28 -18.22
N GLU A 193 0.61 -29.46 -18.73
CA GLU A 193 0.92 -30.72 -18.09
C GLU A 193 1.75 -31.58 -19.05
N ALA A 194 2.89 -32.07 -18.58
CA ALA A 194 3.69 -33.05 -19.32
C ALA A 194 4.33 -34.02 -18.33
N ASP A 195 4.29 -35.31 -18.67
CA ASP A 195 4.92 -36.39 -17.88
C ASP A 195 4.51 -36.39 -16.38
N GLY A 196 3.29 -35.94 -16.07
CA GLY A 196 2.77 -35.82 -14.70
C GLY A 196 3.27 -34.61 -13.91
N GLU A 197 3.99 -33.69 -14.56
CA GLU A 197 4.40 -32.41 -13.98
C GLU A 197 3.54 -31.26 -14.54
N HIS A 198 2.97 -30.45 -13.64
CA HIS A 198 2.29 -29.21 -14.02
C HIS A 198 3.26 -28.02 -13.99
N PHE A 199 3.28 -27.24 -15.07
CA PHE A 199 4.10 -26.04 -15.20
C PHE A 199 3.36 -24.97 -16.00
N LEU A 200 3.86 -23.73 -15.95
CA LEU A 200 3.30 -22.61 -16.68
C LEU A 200 4.26 -22.20 -17.80
N ALA A 201 3.81 -22.26 -19.04
CA ALA A 201 4.53 -21.68 -20.16
C ALA A 201 4.30 -20.16 -20.19
N TYR A 202 5.38 -19.39 -20.28
CA TYR A 202 5.39 -17.94 -20.20
C TYR A 202 5.67 -17.30 -21.56
N TYR A 203 4.81 -16.37 -21.95
CA TYR A 203 4.88 -15.70 -23.25
C TYR A 203 4.91 -14.18 -23.09
N LEU A 204 5.73 -13.52 -23.92
CA LEU A 204 5.87 -12.06 -23.97
C LEU A 204 5.78 -11.55 -25.40
N THR A 205 5.36 -10.30 -25.58
CA THR A 205 5.50 -9.63 -26.88
C THR A 205 6.97 -9.47 -27.24
N LYS A 206 7.25 -9.41 -28.54
CA LYS A 206 8.63 -9.23 -29.01
C LYS A 206 9.10 -7.80 -28.80
N GLU A 207 8.23 -6.84 -29.15
CA GLU A 207 8.51 -5.41 -29.11
C GLU A 207 7.74 -4.74 -27.97
N ASP A 208 8.28 -3.62 -27.48
CA ASP A 208 7.65 -2.83 -26.40
C ASP A 208 6.43 -2.07 -26.91
N GLU A 209 6.49 -1.62 -28.17
CA GLU A 209 5.42 -0.91 -28.86
C GLU A 209 4.17 -1.79 -28.91
N ASP A 210 4.30 -3.07 -29.30
CA ASP A 210 3.22 -4.05 -29.28
C ASP A 210 2.56 -4.20 -27.91
N ALA A 211 3.35 -4.23 -26.82
CA ALA A 211 2.81 -4.35 -25.46
C ALA A 211 2.03 -3.10 -25.04
N ILE A 212 2.55 -1.92 -25.38
CA ILE A 212 1.91 -0.64 -25.06
C ILE A 212 0.63 -0.49 -25.87
N GLU A 213 0.65 -0.82 -27.16
CA GLU A 213 -0.52 -0.78 -28.04
C GLU A 213 -1.58 -1.79 -27.60
N PHE A 214 -1.19 -3.02 -27.27
CA PHE A 214 -2.10 -4.03 -26.72
C PHE A 214 -2.78 -3.53 -25.44
N LYS A 215 -2.01 -2.98 -24.48
CA LYS A 215 -2.55 -2.44 -23.24
C LYS A 215 -3.51 -1.28 -23.50
N ARG A 216 -3.13 -0.35 -24.38
CA ARG A 216 -3.97 0.80 -24.74
C ARG A 216 -5.27 0.35 -25.41
N ASN A 217 -5.19 -0.58 -26.36
CA ASN A 217 -6.37 -1.09 -27.07
C ASN A 217 -7.29 -1.83 -26.10
N ARG A 218 -6.76 -2.66 -25.19
CA ARG A 218 -7.55 -3.35 -24.17
C ARG A 218 -8.25 -2.41 -23.21
N LEU A 219 -7.62 -1.29 -22.84
CA LEU A 219 -8.23 -0.28 -21.96
C LEU A 219 -9.27 0.59 -22.66
N ALA A 220 -9.15 0.78 -23.98
CA ALA A 220 -10.06 1.61 -24.76
C ALA A 220 -11.29 0.85 -25.30
N ARG A 221 -11.22 -0.49 -25.35
CA ARG A 221 -12.30 -1.34 -25.86
C ARG A 221 -13.38 -1.61 -24.83
N SER A 222 -14.61 -1.69 -25.31
CA SER A 222 -15.75 -2.26 -24.59
C SER A 222 -15.76 -3.79 -24.75
N PRO A 223 -16.29 -4.55 -23.76
CA PRO A 223 -16.43 -6.01 -23.88
C PRO A 223 -17.27 -6.47 -25.08
N ASP A 224 -18.18 -5.63 -25.58
CA ASP A 224 -19.06 -5.94 -26.71
C ASP A 224 -18.48 -5.54 -28.09
N ASP A 225 -17.26 -5.01 -28.11
CA ASP A 225 -16.64 -4.57 -29.36
C ASP A 225 -16.37 -5.76 -30.30
N PRO A 226 -16.46 -5.55 -31.63
CA PRO A 226 -16.18 -6.60 -32.60
C PRO A 226 -14.74 -7.14 -32.44
N PRO A 227 -14.52 -8.39 -32.87
CA PRO A 227 -13.21 -9.03 -32.73
C PRO A 227 -12.13 -8.24 -33.46
N GLU A 228 -10.91 -8.26 -32.92
CA GLU A 228 -9.78 -7.57 -33.56
C GLU A 228 -9.45 -8.23 -34.89
N GLU A 229 -9.29 -7.42 -35.95
CA GLU A 229 -8.83 -7.93 -37.25
C GLU A 229 -7.34 -8.33 -37.19
N GLU A 230 -6.54 -7.63 -36.38
CA GLU A 230 -5.10 -7.87 -36.25
C GLU A 230 -4.76 -8.51 -34.90
N PRO A 231 -4.23 -9.75 -34.88
CA PRO A 231 -3.86 -10.42 -33.65
C PRO A 231 -2.54 -9.87 -33.07
N THR A 232 -2.51 -9.75 -31.74
CA THR A 232 -1.26 -9.47 -31.02
C THR A 232 -0.46 -10.77 -30.85
N HIS A 233 0.83 -10.73 -31.16
CA HIS A 233 1.70 -11.92 -31.14
C HIS A 233 2.49 -11.99 -29.84
N PHE A 234 2.35 -13.11 -29.13
CA PHE A 234 3.10 -13.42 -27.92
C PHE A 234 4.04 -14.60 -28.18
N HIS A 235 5.32 -14.41 -27.91
CA HIS A 235 6.36 -15.41 -28.15
C HIS A 235 6.70 -16.16 -26.87
N PHE A 236 6.94 -17.46 -27.01
CA PHE A 236 7.43 -18.29 -25.91
C PHE A 236 8.75 -17.76 -25.38
N VAL A 237 8.85 -17.60 -24.06
CA VAL A 237 10.06 -17.15 -23.38
C VAL A 237 10.67 -18.28 -22.54
N ARG A 238 9.87 -18.92 -21.68
CA ARG A 238 10.33 -20.00 -20.79
C ARG A 238 9.18 -20.69 -20.07
N ASP A 239 9.52 -21.79 -19.41
CA ASP A 239 8.62 -22.50 -18.50
C ASP A 239 8.93 -22.16 -17.03
N TYR A 240 7.87 -22.03 -16.24
CA TYR A 240 7.92 -21.91 -14.79
C TYR A 240 7.31 -23.13 -14.13
N GLU A 241 8.05 -23.73 -13.22
CA GLU A 241 7.55 -24.75 -12.32
C GLU A 241 6.81 -24.08 -11.14
N THR A 242 5.68 -24.67 -10.75
CA THR A 242 4.90 -24.23 -9.60
C THR A 242 5.46 -24.86 -8.33
N VAL A 243 6.07 -24.05 -7.47
CA VAL A 243 6.73 -24.53 -6.23
C VAL A 243 5.73 -24.68 -5.08
N LYS A 244 4.78 -23.75 -5.00
CA LYS A 244 3.75 -23.74 -3.97
C LYS A 244 2.46 -23.18 -4.57
N ILE A 245 1.36 -23.87 -4.33
CA ILE A 245 0.00 -23.38 -4.58
C ILE A 245 -0.64 -23.19 -3.22
N GLU A 246 -1.11 -21.98 -2.95
CA GLU A 246 -1.93 -21.65 -1.81
C GLU A 246 -3.32 -21.33 -2.36
N GLN A 247 -4.23 -22.28 -2.17
CA GLN A 247 -5.66 -22.11 -2.44
C GLN A 247 -6.28 -21.40 -1.25
N GLU A 248 -7.27 -20.54 -1.51
CA GLU A 248 -7.97 -19.73 -0.50
C GLU A 248 -7.00 -18.84 0.29
N VAL A 249 -6.76 -17.63 -0.20
CA VAL A 249 -5.83 -16.68 0.43
C VAL A 249 -6.63 -15.66 1.27
N PRO A 250 -7.02 -15.97 2.52
CA PRO A 250 -7.94 -15.14 3.29
C PRO A 250 -7.36 -13.77 3.68
N ASN A 251 -6.04 -13.62 3.61
CA ASN A 251 -5.33 -12.44 4.10
C ASN A 251 -4.86 -11.50 2.97
N GLU A 252 -5.10 -11.82 1.71
CA GLU A 252 -4.70 -10.98 0.57
C GLU A 252 -5.91 -10.74 -0.34
N PHE A 253 -6.24 -9.47 -0.55
CA PHE A 253 -7.34 -9.02 -1.39
C PHE A 253 -6.85 -7.90 -2.30
N LEU A 254 -7.46 -7.79 -3.47
CA LEU A 254 -7.34 -6.64 -4.34
C LEU A 254 -8.18 -5.50 -3.75
N LEU A 255 -7.61 -4.30 -3.69
CA LEU A 255 -8.31 -3.09 -3.24
C LEU A 255 -8.20 -2.02 -4.32
N VAL A 256 -9.34 -1.58 -4.84
CA VAL A 256 -9.47 -0.48 -5.80
C VAL A 256 -10.03 0.71 -5.06
N LEU A 257 -9.23 1.77 -4.92
CA LEU A 257 -9.69 3.03 -4.33
C LEU A 257 -10.32 3.88 -5.41
N ASP A 258 -11.57 4.28 -5.21
CA ASP A 258 -12.25 5.22 -6.08
C ASP A 258 -12.76 6.44 -5.31
N ASP A 259 -12.49 7.62 -5.85
CA ASP A 259 -12.94 8.88 -5.27
C ASP A 259 -14.39 9.24 -5.63
N GLY A 260 -15.05 8.39 -6.41
CA GLY A 260 -16.38 8.59 -6.95
C GLY A 260 -16.38 9.57 -8.13
N THR A 261 -17.18 9.29 -9.15
CA THR A 261 -17.32 10.19 -10.29
C THR A 261 -18.28 11.34 -9.93
N ALA A 262 -17.75 12.51 -9.60
CA ALA A 262 -18.54 13.72 -9.45
C ALA A 262 -19.04 14.19 -10.83
N TYR A 263 -20.37 14.27 -11.00
CA TYR A 263 -21.05 14.81 -12.17
C TYR A 263 -20.36 16.05 -12.77
N GLY A 264 -20.06 16.01 -14.08
CA GLY A 264 -19.46 17.15 -14.77
C GLY A 264 -19.18 16.95 -16.25
N GLY A 265 -20.10 16.33 -17.00
CA GLY A 265 -20.02 16.26 -18.46
C GLY A 265 -21.37 15.92 -19.07
N ASP A 266 -21.89 16.82 -19.87
CA ASP A 266 -23.18 16.75 -20.59
C ASP A 266 -23.07 15.79 -21.79
N ASP A 267 -22.61 14.55 -21.58
CA ASP A 267 -22.49 13.52 -22.61
C ASP A 267 -23.30 12.27 -22.24
N ASP A 268 -24.08 11.81 -23.23
CA ASP A 268 -25.21 10.89 -23.17
C ASP A 268 -24.84 9.40 -22.93
N GLU A 269 -23.70 9.13 -22.29
CA GLU A 269 -23.24 7.76 -21.98
C GLU A 269 -23.28 7.54 -20.46
N LYS A 270 -24.35 6.88 -20.00
CA LYS A 270 -24.54 6.47 -18.61
C LYS A 270 -23.52 5.38 -18.22
N GLN A 271 -22.28 5.76 -17.95
CA GLN A 271 -21.40 4.91 -17.17
C GLN A 271 -22.00 4.77 -15.75
N PRO A 272 -22.01 3.57 -15.17
CA PRO A 272 -22.51 3.38 -13.81
C PRO A 272 -21.68 4.24 -12.86
N THR A 273 -22.33 5.22 -12.24
CA THR A 273 -21.69 6.10 -11.25
C THR A 273 -21.46 5.30 -9.98
N ARG A 274 -20.24 4.86 -9.74
CA ARG A 274 -19.86 4.18 -8.49
C ARG A 274 -19.60 5.23 -7.38
N PRO A 275 -20.10 5.01 -6.15
CA PRO A 275 -19.87 5.93 -5.03
C PRO A 275 -18.39 5.98 -4.63
N LYS A 276 -17.99 7.01 -3.86
CA LYS A 276 -16.66 7.05 -3.26
C LYS A 276 -16.51 5.86 -2.32
N GLY A 277 -15.52 5.02 -2.55
CA GLY A 277 -15.36 3.78 -1.80
C GLY A 277 -14.06 3.06 -2.11
N ALA A 278 -13.71 2.15 -1.21
CA ALA A 278 -12.64 1.17 -1.38
C ALA A 278 -13.29 -0.17 -1.74
N TYR A 279 -13.12 -0.55 -3.00
CA TYR A 279 -13.73 -1.75 -3.57
C TYR A 279 -12.79 -2.94 -3.42
N TYR A 280 -13.26 -4.04 -2.84
CA TYR A 280 -12.44 -5.23 -2.61
C TYR A 280 -12.87 -6.43 -3.45
N LYS A 281 -11.89 -7.25 -3.83
CA LYS A 281 -12.07 -8.57 -4.44
C LYS A 281 -11.03 -9.53 -3.87
N ASN A 282 -11.47 -10.74 -3.52
CA ASN A 282 -10.57 -11.77 -2.97
C ASN A 282 -9.67 -12.36 -4.07
N ILE A 283 -8.47 -12.75 -3.69
CA ILE A 283 -7.54 -13.50 -4.54
C ILE A 283 -7.85 -14.98 -4.39
N GLU A 284 -8.11 -15.68 -5.50
CA GLU A 284 -8.51 -17.10 -5.48
C GLU A 284 -7.35 -18.02 -5.11
N ARG A 285 -6.21 -17.78 -5.75
CA ARG A 285 -5.01 -18.60 -5.59
C ARG A 285 -3.75 -17.77 -5.65
N LYS A 286 -2.75 -18.23 -4.91
CA LYS A 286 -1.41 -17.67 -4.91
C LYS A 286 -0.40 -18.74 -5.24
N MET A 287 0.41 -18.46 -6.26
CA MET A 287 1.36 -19.41 -6.81
C MET A 287 2.78 -18.85 -6.72
N LEU A 288 3.69 -19.62 -6.13
CA LEU A 288 5.12 -19.32 -6.15
C LEU A 288 5.76 -20.00 -7.36
N LEU A 289 6.27 -19.21 -8.29
CA LEU A 289 6.84 -19.67 -9.54
C LEU A 289 8.38 -19.65 -9.48
N LYS A 290 8.98 -20.69 -10.05
CA LYS A 290 10.43 -20.80 -10.24
C LYS A 290 10.73 -21.24 -11.65
N LYS A 291 11.81 -20.72 -12.23
CA LYS A 291 12.22 -21.08 -13.59
C LYS A 291 12.46 -22.60 -13.69
N LYS A 292 11.72 -23.27 -14.57
CA LYS A 292 11.96 -24.69 -14.87
C LYS A 292 13.31 -24.82 -15.56
N ARG A 293 14.11 -25.82 -15.17
CA ARG A 293 15.41 -26.06 -15.81
C ARG A 293 15.15 -26.62 -17.20
N VAL A 294 15.71 -25.96 -18.21
CA VAL A 294 15.61 -26.42 -19.59
C VAL A 294 16.34 -27.75 -19.72
N ASN A 295 15.59 -28.82 -19.95
CA ASN A 295 16.14 -30.14 -20.26
C ASN A 295 16.12 -30.31 -21.78
N THR A 296 17.28 -30.44 -22.42
CA THR A 296 17.43 -30.55 -23.89
C THR A 296 16.72 -31.77 -24.48
N TYR A 297 16.35 -32.75 -23.65
CA TYR A 297 15.68 -33.98 -24.05
C TYR A 297 14.16 -33.96 -23.84
N GLU A 298 13.62 -32.99 -23.10
CA GLU A 298 12.18 -32.80 -22.91
C GLU A 298 11.69 -31.75 -23.90
N SER A 299 11.21 -32.22 -25.06
CA SER A 299 10.27 -31.46 -25.87
C SER A 299 8.90 -32.09 -25.66
N TYR A 300 8.04 -31.47 -24.85
CA TYR A 300 6.64 -31.87 -24.78
C TYR A 300 5.97 -31.47 -26.10
N GLY A 301 5.10 -32.35 -26.62
CA GLY A 301 4.55 -32.22 -27.97
C GLY A 301 3.66 -30.98 -28.17
N ASP A 302 3.06 -30.48 -27.09
CA ASP A 302 2.15 -29.34 -27.12
C ASP A 302 2.82 -28.01 -26.71
N LYS A 303 4.06 -27.82 -27.19
CA LYS A 303 4.76 -26.55 -27.02
C LYS A 303 4.39 -25.60 -28.14
N TRP A 304 3.81 -24.46 -27.78
CA TRP A 304 3.54 -23.39 -28.73
C TRP A 304 4.69 -22.39 -28.70
N ASP A 305 5.20 -22.02 -29.87
CA ASP A 305 6.23 -20.98 -29.97
C ASP A 305 5.63 -19.57 -30.01
N ILE A 306 4.42 -19.44 -30.55
CA ILE A 306 3.73 -18.16 -30.75
C ILE A 306 2.24 -18.32 -30.46
N ILE A 307 1.71 -17.45 -29.60
CA ILE A 307 0.28 -17.26 -29.36
C ILE A 307 -0.18 -16.04 -30.16
N ARG A 308 -1.28 -16.19 -30.89
CA ARG A 308 -2.00 -15.08 -31.54
C ARG A 308 -3.23 -14.77 -30.70
N LEU A 309 -3.19 -13.67 -29.97
CA LEU A 309 -4.27 -13.27 -29.09
C LEU A 309 -5.16 -12.24 -29.80
N THR A 310 -6.47 -12.48 -29.79
CA THR A 310 -7.51 -11.59 -30.30
C THR A 310 -8.61 -11.44 -29.28
N HIS A 311 -9.19 -10.25 -29.19
CA HIS A 311 -10.45 -10.05 -28.47
C HIS A 311 -11.60 -10.79 -29.18
N THR A 312 -12.45 -11.44 -28.40
CA THR A 312 -13.70 -12.05 -28.85
C THR A 312 -14.81 -11.57 -27.93
N PRO A 313 -15.97 -11.14 -28.46
CA PRO A 313 -17.10 -10.76 -27.61
C PRO A 313 -17.60 -11.96 -26.81
N MET A 314 -18.12 -11.70 -25.61
CA MET A 314 -18.68 -12.74 -24.74
C MET A 314 -19.85 -13.45 -25.43
N SER A 315 -19.88 -14.78 -25.29
CA SER A 315 -21.01 -15.61 -25.66
C SER A 315 -22.20 -15.37 -24.72
N ALA A 316 -23.39 -15.85 -25.13
CA ALA A 316 -24.59 -15.73 -24.29
C ALA A 316 -24.46 -16.51 -22.97
N GLU A 317 -23.74 -17.63 -22.98
CA GLU A 317 -23.49 -18.45 -21.79
C GLU A 317 -22.54 -17.72 -20.82
N GLU A 318 -21.42 -17.17 -21.31
CA GLU A 318 -20.50 -16.38 -20.49
C GLU A 318 -21.16 -15.10 -19.94
N MET A 319 -22.08 -14.50 -20.70
CA MET A 319 -22.86 -13.34 -20.25
C MET A 319 -23.81 -13.70 -19.10
N GLN A 320 -24.46 -14.85 -19.18
CA GLN A 320 -25.33 -15.39 -18.12
C GLN A 320 -24.51 -15.67 -16.85
N GLU A 321 -23.36 -16.35 -16.97
CA GLU A 321 -22.48 -16.63 -15.82
C GLU A 321 -21.97 -15.34 -15.16
N ARG A 322 -21.63 -14.34 -15.97
CA ARG A 322 -21.25 -13.01 -15.48
C ARG A 322 -22.41 -12.32 -14.75
N GLU A 323 -23.63 -12.43 -15.25
CA GLU A 323 -24.83 -11.86 -14.62
C GLU A 323 -25.13 -12.56 -13.29
N ASP A 324 -25.03 -13.89 -13.24
CA ASP A 324 -25.23 -14.68 -12.02
C ASP A 324 -24.17 -14.34 -10.96
N ALA A 325 -22.90 -14.21 -11.36
CA ALA A 325 -21.82 -13.77 -10.47
C ALA A 325 -22.02 -12.32 -9.97
N LEU A 326 -22.57 -11.44 -10.82
CA LEU A 326 -22.90 -10.07 -10.43
C LEU A 326 -24.07 -10.04 -9.43
N ALA A 327 -25.07 -10.90 -9.63
CA ALA A 327 -26.24 -11.01 -8.76
C ALA A 327 -25.85 -11.39 -7.32
N GLU A 328 -24.79 -12.19 -7.13
CA GLU A 328 -24.27 -12.54 -5.80
C GLU A 328 -23.93 -11.30 -4.94
N VAL A 329 -23.45 -10.23 -5.58
CA VAL A 329 -23.04 -9.00 -4.90
C VAL A 329 -24.11 -7.93 -4.94
N ALA A 330 -24.80 -7.81 -6.08
CA ALA A 330 -25.71 -6.72 -6.33
C ALA A 330 -27.13 -6.98 -5.80
N ASP A 331 -27.57 -8.24 -5.77
CA ASP A 331 -28.91 -8.60 -5.32
C ASP A 331 -28.91 -9.02 -3.83
N PRO A 332 -29.47 -8.20 -2.92
CA PRO A 332 -29.58 -8.57 -1.51
C PRO A 332 -30.45 -9.81 -1.27
N GLN A 333 -31.29 -10.18 -2.24
CA GLN A 333 -32.17 -11.34 -2.18
C GLN A 333 -31.53 -12.61 -2.77
N TYR A 334 -30.37 -12.51 -3.42
CA TYR A 334 -29.65 -13.64 -4.01
C TYR A 334 -29.49 -14.85 -3.05
N PRO A 335 -29.02 -14.68 -1.79
CA PRO A 335 -28.89 -15.82 -0.88
C PRO A 335 -30.23 -16.45 -0.48
N LEU A 336 -31.33 -15.70 -0.53
CA LEU A 336 -32.68 -16.22 -0.26
C LEU A 336 -33.25 -16.97 -1.47
N ALA A 337 -33.03 -16.45 -2.68
CA ALA A 337 -33.45 -17.10 -3.91
C ALA A 337 -32.74 -18.45 -4.13
N ARG A 338 -31.45 -18.55 -3.78
CA ARG A 338 -30.72 -19.82 -3.84
C ARG A 338 -31.20 -20.83 -2.80
N ALA A 339 -31.51 -20.37 -1.59
CA ALA A 339 -32.03 -21.24 -0.53
C ALA A 339 -33.39 -21.87 -0.90
N ASP A 340 -34.24 -21.14 -1.63
CA ASP A 340 -35.52 -21.66 -2.14
C ASP A 340 -35.32 -22.63 -3.33
N ALA A 341 -34.36 -22.36 -4.23
CA ALA A 341 -34.05 -23.23 -5.36
C ALA A 341 -33.43 -24.58 -4.93
N ASP A 342 -32.55 -24.58 -3.93
CA ASP A 342 -31.97 -25.80 -3.36
C ASP A 342 -33.02 -26.59 -2.54
N ALA A 343 -34.03 -25.91 -1.97
CA ALA A 343 -35.14 -26.57 -1.27
C ALA A 343 -36.15 -27.24 -2.21
N ASP A 344 -36.37 -26.70 -3.41
CA ASP A 344 -37.26 -27.29 -4.43
C ASP A 344 -36.59 -28.41 -5.24
N ALA A 345 -35.25 -28.47 -5.32
CA ALA A 345 -34.52 -29.53 -6.01
C ALA A 345 -34.46 -30.87 -5.23
N GLU A 346 -34.67 -30.85 -3.91
CA GLU A 346 -34.73 -32.04 -3.04
C GLU A 346 -36.16 -32.64 -2.95
N GLY A 347 -37.13 -32.09 -3.70
CA GLY A 347 -38.57 -32.31 -3.52
C GLY A 347 -39.30 -33.18 -4.55
N GLU A 348 -38.62 -33.87 -5.48
CA GLU A 348 -39.30 -34.70 -6.49
C GLU A 348 -38.58 -36.05 -6.76
N VAL A 349 -38.71 -36.98 -5.81
CA VAL A 349 -38.57 -38.43 -6.09
C VAL A 349 -39.87 -39.12 -5.72
N ASP A 350 -40.82 -39.15 -6.66
CA ASP A 350 -42.03 -39.97 -6.54
C ASP A 350 -41.87 -41.33 -7.24
N ASP A 351 -42.53 -42.30 -6.62
CA ASP A 351 -42.23 -43.71 -6.53
C ASP A 351 -42.97 -44.55 -7.61
N ALA A 352 -42.29 -45.51 -8.25
CA ALA A 352 -42.95 -46.57 -9.03
C ALA A 352 -42.10 -47.87 -9.25
N ALA A 353 -41.83 -48.59 -8.15
CA ALA A 353 -41.96 -50.06 -7.94
C ALA A 353 -41.29 -51.13 -8.88
N PRO A 354 -41.18 -52.45 -8.50
CA PRO A 354 -41.23 -53.10 -7.17
C PRO A 354 -40.12 -54.16 -6.88
N GLY A 355 -39.81 -54.35 -5.59
CA GLY A 355 -39.67 -55.68 -4.95
C GLY A 355 -38.28 -56.36 -4.88
N VAL A 356 -37.75 -56.54 -3.65
CA VAL A 356 -37.63 -57.82 -2.91
C VAL A 356 -36.64 -57.69 -1.73
N ASN A 357 -37.20 -57.81 -0.51
CA ASN A 357 -36.66 -58.34 0.76
C ASN A 357 -35.18 -58.16 1.17
N GLY A 358 -34.98 -57.43 2.27
CA GLY A 358 -34.71 -58.09 3.56
C GLY A 358 -33.40 -57.77 4.30
N HIS A 359 -33.56 -57.09 5.45
CA HIS A 359 -32.92 -57.34 6.76
C HIS A 359 -31.89 -56.33 7.32
N GLU A 360 -32.41 -55.52 8.26
CA GLU A 360 -31.90 -55.07 9.59
C GLU A 360 -30.46 -54.52 9.78
N GLY A 361 -30.38 -53.32 10.39
CA GLY A 361 -29.46 -53.11 11.51
C GLY A 361 -28.84 -51.72 11.71
N HIS A 362 -29.51 -50.88 12.52
CA HIS A 362 -28.94 -49.90 13.48
C HIS A 362 -28.29 -48.60 12.97
N GLY A 363 -28.82 -47.48 13.49
CA GLY A 363 -28.30 -46.14 13.28
C GLY A 363 -27.38 -45.63 14.38
N VAL A 364 -26.75 -44.49 14.09
CA VAL A 364 -26.34 -43.43 15.02
C VAL A 364 -26.34 -42.15 14.18
N GLY A 365 -26.94 -41.08 14.71
CA GLY A 365 -27.01 -39.79 14.05
C GLY A 365 -25.65 -39.08 14.02
N ASP A 366 -25.44 -38.29 12.97
CA ASP A 366 -24.41 -37.26 12.97
C ASP A 366 -24.92 -36.01 12.25
N VAL A 367 -24.52 -34.87 12.81
CA VAL A 367 -24.98 -33.52 12.47
C VAL A 367 -24.12 -33.03 11.31
N ASN A 368 -24.65 -33.04 10.08
CA ASN A 368 -23.95 -32.49 8.93
C ASN A 368 -24.14 -30.97 8.86
N GLY A 369 -23.09 -30.23 9.22
CA GLY A 369 -22.81 -28.94 8.62
C GLY A 369 -22.49 -29.12 7.13
N ALA A 370 -22.97 -28.18 6.33
CA ALA A 370 -22.77 -28.13 4.88
C ALA A 370 -21.27 -28.30 4.55
N ARG A 371 -20.94 -29.47 4.01
CA ARG A 371 -19.68 -29.69 3.30
C ARG A 371 -19.82 -28.96 1.97
N HIS A 372 -19.08 -27.88 1.80
CA HIS A 372 -18.58 -27.53 0.47
C HIS A 372 -17.88 -28.78 -0.06
N GLU A 373 -18.33 -29.28 -1.21
CA GLU A 373 -17.62 -30.35 -1.91
C GLU A 373 -16.21 -29.85 -2.19
N ILE A 374 -15.24 -30.52 -1.56
CA ILE A 374 -13.82 -30.39 -1.88
C ILE A 374 -13.70 -31.00 -3.27
N VAL A 375 -13.68 -30.15 -4.29
CA VAL A 375 -13.35 -30.55 -5.65
C VAL A 375 -11.88 -30.97 -5.62
N ASP A 376 -11.66 -32.27 -5.73
CA ASP A 376 -10.32 -32.87 -5.81
C ASP A 376 -9.60 -32.25 -7.04
N ALA A 377 -8.28 -32.16 -6.98
CA ALA A 377 -7.43 -31.47 -7.96
C ALA A 377 -7.43 -32.05 -9.40
N VAL A 378 -8.41 -32.90 -9.72
CA VAL A 378 -8.55 -33.66 -10.97
C VAL A 378 -9.62 -33.08 -11.89
N ASP A 379 -10.61 -32.32 -11.37
CA ASP A 379 -11.77 -31.87 -12.19
C ASP A 379 -11.65 -30.42 -12.74
N VAL A 380 -10.53 -29.73 -12.53
CA VAL A 380 -10.36 -28.31 -12.93
C VAL A 380 -9.73 -28.13 -14.32
N PHE A 381 -9.31 -29.21 -14.99
CA PHE A 381 -8.83 -29.15 -16.37
C PHE A 381 -9.65 -30.12 -17.22
N GLY A 382 -10.83 -29.65 -17.61
CA GLY A 382 -11.72 -30.38 -18.50
C GLY A 382 -11.03 -30.80 -19.80
N GLU A 383 -11.33 -32.02 -20.22
CA GLU A 383 -11.06 -32.52 -21.57
C GLU A 383 -11.85 -31.70 -22.59
N GLU A 384 -11.16 -31.08 -23.54
CA GLU A 384 -11.64 -30.91 -24.91
C GLU A 384 -10.62 -31.48 -25.91
#